data_AF-A0A2S6VB86-F1
#
_entry.id   AF-A0A2S6VB86-F1
#
_cell.length_a   1.000
_cell.length_b   1.000
_cell.length_c   1.000
_cell.angle_alpha   90.00
_cell.angle_beta   90.00
_cell.angle_gamma   90.00
#
_symmetry.space_group_name_H-M   'P 1'
#
loop_
_entity.id
_entity.type
_entity.pdbx_description
1 polymer ?
#
loop_
_entity_poly.entity_id
_entity_poly.type
_entity_poly.pdbx_seq_one_letter_code
_entity_poly.pdbx_strand_id
1 'polypeptide(L)'
;MVRYEPWQCLPTSAELPDSDDTPVDNELQNLIPNLLAAVLALVWTDRSDWFFGVDMGIYYAPGEPPIVPDGFLSLGVDRFVGEEGRLSYVLWEEDNKVPILALEVVSKTYSGEYEQKKDDYARLGILYYVIYAPGRGRHRKRKVLEVYRLVDEQYVLQTDEPCWMPEIGLGIGREEGTYQGWTREWLYWYDEAGKRLPTPEEIAQQESDRATLAEQRAERLAARLRDLGINPDDL
;
A
#
# COMPACT_ATOMS: atom_id res chain seq x y z
N MET A 1 -18.26 -11.16 -29.54
CA MET A 1 -17.63 -12.49 -29.51
C MET A 1 -16.42 -12.44 -30.43
N VAL A 2 -15.22 -12.32 -29.87
CA VAL A 2 -13.99 -12.21 -30.65
C VAL A 2 -13.67 -13.59 -31.21
N ARG A 3 -13.47 -13.71 -32.53
CA ARG A 3 -13.07 -14.97 -33.17
C ARG A 3 -11.60 -15.24 -32.83
N TYR A 4 -11.37 -16.31 -32.07
CA TYR A 4 -10.05 -16.78 -31.67
C TYR A 4 -9.55 -17.81 -32.70
N GLU A 5 -8.42 -17.51 -33.36
CA GLU A 5 -7.77 -18.41 -34.31
C GLU A 5 -6.58 -19.11 -33.62
N PRO A 6 -6.63 -20.43 -33.35
CA PRO A 6 -5.74 -21.14 -32.41
C PRO A 6 -4.24 -21.24 -32.79
N TRP A 7 -3.84 -20.71 -33.95
CA TRP A 7 -2.49 -20.88 -34.51
C TRP A 7 -1.61 -19.64 -34.37
N GLN A 8 -2.13 -18.56 -33.78
CA GLN A 8 -1.34 -17.37 -33.47
C GLN A 8 -0.62 -17.59 -32.13
N CYS A 9 0.71 -17.69 -32.15
CA CYS A 9 1.52 -17.46 -30.95
C CYS A 9 1.35 -16.00 -30.56
N LEU A 10 0.37 -15.72 -29.72
CA LEU A 10 0.12 -14.38 -29.21
C LEU A 10 1.24 -14.03 -28.21
N PRO A 11 1.74 -12.78 -28.22
CA PRO A 11 2.70 -12.32 -27.23
C PRO A 11 2.11 -12.49 -25.82
N THR A 12 2.93 -12.98 -24.90
CA THR A 12 2.61 -12.95 -23.47
C THR A 12 2.50 -11.50 -23.00
N SER A 13 1.80 -11.25 -21.89
CA SER A 13 1.75 -9.91 -21.29
C SER A 13 3.13 -9.34 -20.95
N ALA A 14 4.15 -10.20 -20.80
CA ALA A 14 5.53 -9.79 -20.60
C ALA A 14 6.19 -9.20 -21.86
N GLU A 15 5.67 -9.53 -23.05
CA GLU A 15 6.19 -9.20 -24.39
C GLU A 15 5.42 -8.05 -25.07
N LEU A 16 4.37 -7.53 -24.42
CA LEU A 16 3.64 -6.35 -24.88
C LEU A 16 4.38 -5.06 -24.46
N PRO A 17 4.32 -3.99 -25.29
CA PRO A 17 4.94 -2.70 -24.99
C PRO A 17 4.45 -2.15 -23.65
N ASP A 18 5.37 -1.68 -22.81
CA ASP A 18 5.10 -1.13 -21.48
C ASP A 18 5.25 0.41 -21.39
N SER A 19 5.61 1.10 -22.50
CA SER A 19 5.41 2.53 -22.87
C SER A 19 6.20 2.80 -24.17
N ASP A 20 5.85 3.60 -25.20
CA ASP A 20 4.90 4.70 -25.41
C ASP A 20 3.89 4.39 -26.57
N ASP A 21 2.77 3.75 -26.24
CA ASP A 21 1.44 3.84 -26.89
C ASP A 21 0.51 2.90 -26.10
N THR A 22 -0.05 3.46 -25.02
CA THR A 22 -0.11 2.93 -23.64
C THR A 22 -1.15 1.83 -23.31
N PRO A 23 -0.72 0.67 -22.76
CA PRO A 23 -1.57 -0.22 -21.98
C PRO A 23 -1.48 0.05 -20.46
N VAL A 24 -2.65 -0.02 -19.83
CA VAL A 24 -3.07 0.19 -18.42
C VAL A 24 -2.07 -0.26 -17.35
N ASP A 25 -2.13 0.40 -16.18
CA ASP A 25 -1.52 0.02 -14.90
C ASP A 25 -1.25 -1.48 -14.79
N ASN A 26 -0.03 -1.84 -14.41
CA ASN A 26 0.19 -3.21 -13.93
C ASN A 26 -0.68 -3.41 -12.69
N GLU A 27 -1.38 -4.53 -12.58
CA GLU A 27 -2.22 -4.91 -11.43
C GLU A 27 -1.57 -4.59 -10.07
N LEU A 28 -0.24 -4.68 -9.95
CA LEU A 28 0.51 -4.34 -8.74
C LEU A 28 0.57 -2.83 -8.41
N GLN A 29 0.58 -1.94 -9.40
CA GLN A 29 0.49 -0.48 -9.20
C GLN A 29 -0.85 -0.11 -8.57
N ASN A 30 -1.90 -0.89 -8.81
CA ASN A 30 -3.19 -0.74 -8.14
C ASN A 30 -3.23 -1.45 -6.77
N LEU A 31 -2.83 -2.72 -6.70
CA LEU A 31 -3.00 -3.52 -5.48
C LEU A 31 -2.14 -3.03 -4.31
N ILE A 32 -0.93 -2.51 -4.55
CA ILE A 32 0.01 -2.18 -3.47
C ILE A 32 -0.37 -0.88 -2.73
N PRO A 33 -0.64 0.25 -3.41
CA PRO A 33 -1.12 1.44 -2.72
C PRO A 33 -2.45 1.19 -2.00
N ASN A 34 -3.37 0.42 -2.60
CA ASN A 34 -4.65 0.08 -1.96
C ASN A 34 -4.47 -0.83 -0.73
N LEU A 35 -3.54 -1.79 -0.77
CA LEU A 35 -3.18 -2.58 0.42
C LEU A 35 -2.68 -1.68 1.55
N LEU A 36 -1.74 -0.77 1.26
CA LEU A 36 -1.20 0.15 2.25
C LEU A 36 -2.28 1.08 2.81
N ALA A 37 -3.15 1.63 1.96
CA ALA A 37 -4.27 2.47 2.37
C ALA A 37 -5.25 1.72 3.29
N ALA A 38 -5.57 0.47 2.96
CA ALA A 38 -6.46 -0.37 3.75
C ALA A 38 -5.89 -0.71 5.13
N VAL A 39 -4.58 -0.98 5.21
CA VAL A 39 -3.89 -1.19 6.49
C VAL A 39 -3.89 0.10 7.32
N LEU A 40 -3.62 1.27 6.73
CA LEU A 40 -3.73 2.56 7.45
C LEU A 40 -5.15 2.79 7.97
N ALA A 41 -6.17 2.56 7.14
CA ALA A 41 -7.56 2.71 7.54
C ALA A 41 -7.94 1.87 8.77
N LEU A 42 -7.34 0.69 8.91
CA LEU A 42 -7.50 -0.22 10.05
C LEU A 42 -6.74 0.28 11.29
N VAL A 43 -5.44 0.56 11.18
CA VAL A 43 -4.61 0.92 12.35
C VAL A 43 -4.83 2.35 12.84
N TRP A 44 -5.32 3.23 11.97
CA TRP A 44 -5.65 4.62 12.27
C TRP A 44 -7.16 4.85 12.23
N THR A 45 -7.95 3.88 12.70
CA THR A 45 -9.42 3.97 12.76
C THR A 45 -9.89 5.23 13.50
N ASP A 46 -9.26 5.56 14.64
CA ASP A 46 -9.63 6.70 15.48
C ASP A 46 -8.94 8.01 15.07
N ARG A 47 -8.19 8.01 13.96
CA ARG A 47 -7.42 9.16 13.48
C ARG A 47 -8.08 9.76 12.24
N SER A 48 -8.28 11.08 12.26
CA SER A 48 -8.91 11.83 11.16
C SER A 48 -7.98 12.86 10.48
N ASP A 49 -6.77 13.05 10.98
CA ASP A 49 -5.77 14.03 10.49
C ASP A 49 -4.77 13.40 9.50
N TRP A 50 -5.25 12.62 8.55
CA TRP A 50 -4.40 12.02 7.52
C TRP A 50 -5.19 11.72 6.24
N PHE A 51 -4.51 11.71 5.10
CA PHE A 51 -5.07 11.29 3.83
C PHE A 51 -4.06 10.45 3.05
N PHE A 52 -4.52 9.32 2.48
CA PHE A 52 -3.72 8.50 1.57
C PHE A 52 -4.36 8.53 0.18
N GLY A 53 -3.67 9.12 -0.78
CA GLY A 53 -4.09 9.16 -2.19
C GLY A 53 -3.49 8.00 -2.98
N VAL A 54 -4.24 7.51 -3.97
CA VAL A 54 -3.84 6.47 -4.92
C VAL A 54 -4.15 7.00 -6.31
N ASP A 55 -3.17 6.97 -7.22
CA ASP A 55 -3.29 7.49 -8.60
C ASP A 55 -3.98 8.88 -8.65
N MET A 56 -3.55 9.79 -7.77
CA MET A 56 -4.17 11.11 -7.61
C MET A 56 -3.15 12.21 -7.81
N GLY A 57 -3.52 13.20 -8.63
CA GLY A 57 -2.67 14.35 -8.94
C GLY A 57 -2.46 15.28 -7.75
N ILE A 58 -1.19 15.57 -7.45
CA ILE A 58 -0.76 16.61 -6.52
C ILE A 58 -0.52 17.89 -7.32
N TYR A 59 -1.35 18.90 -7.08
CA TYR A 59 -1.22 20.23 -7.66
C TYR A 59 -0.47 21.13 -6.71
N TYR A 60 0.73 21.56 -7.13
CA TYR A 60 1.65 22.34 -6.30
C TYR A 60 1.78 23.80 -6.75
N ALA A 61 1.44 24.12 -7.99
CA ALA A 61 1.43 25.48 -8.51
C ALA A 61 0.31 25.65 -9.55
N PRO A 62 -0.37 26.81 -9.58
CA PRO A 62 -1.37 27.10 -10.62
C PRO A 62 -0.76 27.11 -12.02
N GLY A 63 -1.36 26.36 -12.94
CA GLY A 63 -0.93 26.30 -14.35
C GLY A 63 0.20 25.31 -14.66
N GLU A 64 0.83 24.74 -13.63
CA GLU A 64 1.77 23.63 -13.79
C GLU A 64 1.02 22.29 -13.85
N PRO A 65 1.53 21.29 -14.59
CA PRO A 65 0.96 19.95 -14.57
C PRO A 65 1.10 19.33 -13.17
N PRO A 66 0.12 18.53 -12.71
CA PRO A 66 0.22 17.84 -11.44
C PRO A 66 1.27 16.74 -11.52
N ILE A 67 1.83 16.38 -10.36
CA ILE A 67 2.59 15.14 -10.22
C ILE A 67 1.64 14.06 -9.74
N VAL A 68 1.68 12.89 -10.38
CA VAL A 68 0.81 11.75 -10.03
C VAL A 68 1.67 10.60 -9.51
N PRO A 69 1.70 10.38 -8.18
CA PRO A 69 2.29 9.19 -7.59
C PRO A 69 1.35 7.98 -7.66
N ASP A 70 1.89 6.77 -7.66
CA ASP A 70 1.08 5.54 -7.49
C ASP A 70 0.39 5.54 -6.12
N GLY A 71 1.03 6.11 -5.10
CA GLY A 71 0.38 6.48 -3.85
C GLY A 71 1.13 7.55 -3.07
N PHE A 72 0.44 8.25 -2.18
CA PHE A 72 1.07 9.20 -1.27
C PHE A 72 0.32 9.30 0.06
N LEU A 73 1.03 9.69 1.11
CA LEU A 73 0.47 9.93 2.43
C LEU A 73 0.69 11.39 2.83
N SER A 74 -0.36 12.06 3.29
CA SER A 74 -0.29 13.37 3.92
C SER A 74 -0.84 13.31 5.35
N LEU A 75 -0.20 14.06 6.26
CA LEU A 75 -0.55 14.13 7.68
C LEU A 75 -0.96 15.55 8.06
N GLY A 76 -1.86 15.69 9.03
CA GLY A 76 -2.39 16.98 9.46
C GLY A 76 -3.40 17.60 8.49
N VAL A 77 -4.03 16.77 7.65
CA VAL A 77 -5.14 17.14 6.75
C VAL A 77 -6.37 16.28 7.04
N ASP A 78 -7.57 16.80 6.78
CA ASP A 78 -8.80 16.05 7.05
C ASP A 78 -8.89 14.80 6.19
N ARG A 79 -9.17 13.65 6.80
CA ARG A 79 -9.30 12.38 6.08
C ARG A 79 -10.42 12.38 5.05
N PHE A 80 -11.53 13.02 5.38
CA PHE A 80 -12.71 13.12 4.52
C PHE A 80 -13.09 14.60 4.36
N VAL A 81 -13.31 15.04 3.11
CA VAL A 81 -13.70 16.41 2.78
C VAL A 81 -14.97 16.39 1.95
N GLY A 82 -16.03 17.03 2.45
CA GLY A 82 -17.34 17.01 1.81
C GLY A 82 -17.91 15.60 1.58
N GLU A 83 -19.03 15.52 0.86
CA GLU A 83 -19.65 14.24 0.48
C GLU A 83 -18.96 13.58 -0.73
N GLU A 84 -18.35 14.39 -1.60
CA GLU A 84 -17.72 13.94 -2.85
C GLU A 84 -16.23 13.57 -2.68
N GLY A 85 -15.63 13.86 -1.52
CA GLY A 85 -14.21 13.63 -1.29
C GLY A 85 -13.29 14.56 -2.11
N ARG A 86 -12.03 14.12 -2.27
CA ARG A 86 -11.00 14.85 -3.03
C ARG A 86 -11.01 14.40 -4.49
N LEU A 87 -11.16 15.36 -5.40
CA LEU A 87 -10.94 15.13 -6.83
C LEU A 87 -9.45 15.14 -7.20
N SER A 88 -8.64 15.88 -6.43
CA SER A 88 -7.20 16.01 -6.57
C SER A 88 -6.63 16.50 -5.24
N TYR A 89 -5.31 16.40 -5.07
CA TYR A 89 -4.63 16.91 -3.89
C TYR A 89 -4.01 18.27 -4.18
N VAL A 90 -4.72 19.33 -3.81
CA VAL A 90 -4.37 20.71 -4.18
C VAL A 90 -3.72 21.41 -2.99
N LEU A 91 -2.42 21.70 -3.07
CA LEU A 91 -1.66 22.19 -1.89
C LEU A 91 -2.27 23.45 -1.28
N TRP A 92 -2.71 24.41 -2.08
CA TRP A 92 -3.28 25.66 -1.57
C TRP A 92 -4.70 25.53 -1.00
N GLU A 93 -5.39 24.41 -1.25
CA GLU A 93 -6.65 24.06 -0.59
C GLU A 93 -6.41 23.30 0.73
N GLU A 94 -5.24 22.68 0.87
CA GLU A 94 -4.82 21.87 2.02
C GLU A 94 -3.83 22.63 2.93
N ASP A 95 -3.98 23.95 3.09
CA ASP A 95 -3.08 24.80 3.91
C ASP A 95 -1.57 24.65 3.58
N ASN A 96 -1.25 24.38 2.31
CA ASN A 96 0.08 24.05 1.81
C ASN A 96 0.75 22.84 2.50
N LYS A 97 -0.06 21.87 2.96
CA LYS A 97 0.43 20.60 3.50
C LYS A 97 0.93 19.72 2.37
N VAL A 98 2.26 19.62 2.26
CA VAL A 98 2.91 18.69 1.34
C VAL A 98 2.77 17.25 1.86
N PRO A 99 2.50 16.25 1.00
CA PRO A 99 2.55 14.85 1.40
C PRO A 99 3.88 14.51 2.06
N ILE A 100 3.84 13.76 3.15
CA ILE A 100 5.04 13.32 3.87
C ILE A 100 5.73 12.16 3.16
N LEU A 101 4.98 11.36 2.38
CA LEU A 101 5.50 10.20 1.67
C LEU A 101 4.90 10.11 0.27
N ALA A 102 5.73 9.77 -0.72
CA ALA A 102 5.33 9.34 -2.06
C ALA A 102 5.80 7.90 -2.33
N LEU A 103 5.00 7.13 -3.06
CA LEU A 103 5.21 5.74 -3.43
C LEU A 103 5.17 5.59 -4.95
N GLU A 104 6.14 4.87 -5.49
CA GLU A 104 6.18 4.42 -6.88
C GLU A 104 6.41 2.89 -6.94
N VAL A 105 5.60 2.21 -7.74
CA VAL A 105 5.61 0.77 -7.99
C VAL A 105 6.09 0.52 -9.41
N VAL A 106 7.30 -0.02 -9.56
CA VAL A 106 8.00 -0.08 -10.86
C VAL A 106 8.14 -1.51 -11.38
N SER A 107 7.74 -1.76 -12.63
CA SER A 107 7.63 -3.12 -13.16
C SER A 107 8.91 -3.65 -13.82
N LYS A 108 9.58 -2.90 -14.72
CA LYS A 108 10.70 -3.44 -15.52
C LYS A 108 11.86 -2.47 -15.76
N THR A 109 11.60 -1.23 -16.16
CA THR A 109 12.62 -0.28 -16.59
C THR A 109 12.54 1.01 -15.80
N TYR A 110 13.68 1.42 -15.23
CA TYR A 110 13.82 2.73 -14.65
C TYR A 110 14.08 3.71 -15.82
N SER A 111 13.02 4.34 -16.31
CA SER A 111 13.07 5.38 -17.33
C SER A 111 13.61 6.69 -16.74
N GLY A 112 13.93 7.67 -17.59
CA GLY A 112 14.29 9.03 -17.16
C GLY A 112 13.18 9.73 -16.37
N GLU A 113 11.94 9.28 -16.51
CA GLU A 113 10.78 9.78 -15.76
C GLU A 113 10.95 9.63 -14.25
N TYR A 114 11.56 8.53 -13.77
CA TYR A 114 11.75 8.32 -12.34
C TYR A 114 12.81 9.23 -11.72
N GLU A 115 13.90 9.53 -12.45
CA GLU A 115 14.87 10.52 -11.97
C GLU A 115 14.22 11.91 -11.92
N GLN A 116 13.38 12.25 -12.90
CA GLN A 116 12.64 13.51 -12.90
C GLN A 116 11.65 13.56 -11.72
N LYS A 117 10.83 12.52 -11.50
CA LYS A 117 9.89 12.45 -10.36
C LYS A 117 10.63 12.57 -9.02
N LYS A 118 11.78 11.91 -8.88
CA LYS A 118 12.62 12.02 -7.68
C LYS A 118 13.04 13.45 -7.41
N ASP A 119 13.53 14.17 -8.43
CA ASP A 119 13.89 15.58 -8.29
C ASP A 119 12.66 16.44 -8.01
N ASP A 120 11.51 16.14 -8.61
CA ASP A 120 10.27 16.89 -8.40
C ASP A 120 9.77 16.73 -6.95
N TYR A 121 9.77 15.51 -6.42
CA TYR A 121 9.40 15.22 -5.03
C TYR A 121 10.36 15.89 -4.03
N ALA A 122 11.66 15.91 -4.32
CA ALA A 122 12.64 16.61 -3.51
C ALA A 122 12.37 18.12 -3.51
N ARG A 123 12.08 18.72 -4.67
CA ARG A 123 11.72 20.14 -4.79
C ARG A 123 10.42 20.49 -4.07
N LEU A 124 9.44 19.60 -4.07
CA LEU A 124 8.21 19.77 -3.29
C LEU A 124 8.44 19.65 -1.78
N GLY A 125 9.50 18.97 -1.34
CA GLY A 125 9.77 18.74 0.07
C GLY A 125 9.09 17.48 0.64
N ILE A 126 8.74 16.51 -0.22
CA ILE A 126 8.19 15.23 0.23
C ILE A 126 9.29 14.49 1.01
N LEU A 127 9.05 14.26 2.31
CA LEU A 127 10.10 13.78 3.21
C LEU A 127 10.56 12.36 2.88
N TYR A 128 9.63 11.47 2.51
CA TYR A 128 9.93 10.07 2.20
C TYR A 128 9.56 9.74 0.75
N TYR A 129 10.50 9.12 0.04
CA TYR A 129 10.25 8.60 -1.30
C TYR A 129 10.50 7.10 -1.32
N VAL A 130 9.45 6.33 -1.56
CA VAL A 130 9.47 4.86 -1.56
C VAL A 130 9.34 4.35 -2.98
N ILE A 131 10.30 3.53 -3.40
CA ILE A 131 10.25 2.82 -4.67
C ILE A 131 10.19 1.33 -4.39
N TYR A 132 9.14 0.68 -4.87
CA TYR A 132 9.00 -0.77 -4.81
C TYR A 132 9.01 -1.37 -6.22
N ALA A 133 9.95 -2.29 -6.47
CA ALA A 133 10.21 -2.84 -7.80
C ALA A 133 9.90 -4.34 -7.86
N PRO A 134 8.62 -4.76 -7.83
CA PRO A 134 8.25 -6.16 -7.78
C PRO A 134 8.68 -6.90 -9.05
N GLY A 135 9.69 -7.76 -8.96
CA GLY A 135 10.12 -8.57 -10.10
C GLY A 135 11.26 -9.52 -9.80
N ARG A 136 11.05 -10.81 -10.10
CA ARG A 136 12.08 -11.86 -10.05
C ARG A 136 12.78 -11.97 -11.41
N GLY A 137 13.74 -11.11 -11.68
CA GLY A 137 14.59 -11.19 -12.88
C GLY A 137 16.02 -11.62 -12.53
N ARG A 138 16.59 -12.61 -13.24
CA ARG A 138 17.98 -13.12 -13.10
C ARG A 138 19.09 -12.08 -13.33
N HIS A 139 18.73 -10.86 -13.71
CA HIS A 139 19.63 -9.74 -13.96
C HIS A 139 19.15 -8.49 -13.21
N ARG A 140 19.38 -8.39 -11.90
CA ARG A 140 19.17 -7.11 -11.20
C ARG A 140 20.36 -6.75 -10.32
N LYS A 141 20.93 -5.59 -10.64
CA LYS A 141 21.85 -4.83 -9.77
C LYS A 141 21.09 -3.97 -8.74
N ARG A 142 19.74 -3.95 -8.75
CA ARG A 142 18.91 -3.07 -7.90
C ARG A 142 18.21 -3.82 -6.77
N LYS A 143 18.03 -3.11 -5.66
CA LYS A 143 17.21 -3.55 -4.52
C LYS A 143 15.73 -3.54 -4.91
N VAL A 144 14.96 -4.42 -4.29
CA VAL A 144 13.52 -4.58 -4.57
C VAL A 144 12.69 -3.51 -3.85
N LEU A 145 13.17 -3.01 -2.72
CA LEU A 145 12.65 -1.83 -2.02
C LEU A 145 13.79 -0.82 -1.85
N GLU A 146 13.51 0.43 -2.17
CA GLU A 146 14.35 1.57 -1.86
C GLU A 146 13.50 2.60 -1.13
N VAL A 147 13.95 3.02 0.05
CA VAL A 147 13.31 4.08 0.82
C VAL A 147 14.32 5.21 0.95
N TYR A 148 13.95 6.39 0.47
CA TYR A 148 14.76 7.59 0.58
C TYR A 148 14.14 8.54 1.59
N ARG A 149 14.99 9.21 2.35
CA ARG A 149 14.60 10.31 3.24
C ARG A 149 15.24 11.59 2.72
N LEU A 150 14.46 12.66 2.64
CA LEU A 150 14.95 13.98 2.25
C LEU A 150 15.77 14.58 3.40
N VAL A 151 17.03 14.93 3.12
CA VAL A 151 17.97 15.57 4.04
C VAL A 151 18.71 16.64 3.25
N ASP A 152 18.64 17.90 3.70
CA ASP A 152 19.26 19.05 3.02
C ASP A 152 18.93 19.08 1.50
N GLU A 153 17.65 18.96 1.18
CA GLU A 153 17.10 18.97 -0.21
C GLU A 153 17.54 17.78 -1.08
N GLN A 154 18.22 16.78 -0.51
CA GLN A 154 18.68 15.59 -1.22
C GLN A 154 18.13 14.30 -0.61
N TYR A 155 17.74 13.38 -1.48
CA TYR A 155 17.27 12.07 -1.05
C TYR A 155 18.43 11.14 -0.67
N VAL A 156 18.47 10.78 0.61
CA VAL A 156 19.43 9.82 1.17
C VAL A 156 18.77 8.46 1.32
N LEU A 157 19.36 7.42 0.71
CA LEU A 157 18.87 6.05 0.79
C LEU A 157 18.96 5.52 2.23
N GLN A 158 17.86 5.01 2.74
CA GLN A 158 17.77 4.33 4.04
C GLN A 158 18.16 2.86 3.89
N THR A 159 18.82 2.31 4.90
CA THR A 159 19.40 0.95 4.84
C THR A 159 18.59 -0.12 5.56
N ASP A 160 17.68 0.29 6.45
CA ASP A 160 16.91 -0.62 7.29
C ASP A 160 15.68 -1.16 6.55
N GLU A 161 15.30 -2.39 6.85
CA GLU A 161 14.05 -3.01 6.39
C GLU A 161 13.47 -3.86 7.53
N PRO A 162 12.33 -3.47 8.12
CA PRO A 162 11.52 -2.31 7.77
C PRO A 162 12.24 -0.98 8.04
N CYS A 163 12.09 -0.02 7.14
CA CYS A 163 12.60 1.34 7.31
C CYS A 163 11.65 2.10 8.23
N TRP A 164 12.08 2.38 9.46
CA TRP A 164 11.30 3.15 10.43
C TRP A 164 11.25 4.64 10.04
N MET A 165 10.05 5.22 10.00
CA MET A 165 9.83 6.63 9.64
C MET A 165 9.22 7.36 10.85
N PRO A 166 10.04 7.97 11.72
CA PRO A 166 9.58 8.49 13.01
C PRO A 166 8.52 9.60 12.90
N GLU A 167 8.53 10.38 11.82
CA GLU A 167 7.54 11.43 11.58
C GLU A 167 6.17 10.88 11.19
N ILE A 168 6.12 9.64 10.69
CA ILE A 168 4.89 8.91 10.38
C ILE A 168 4.46 8.05 11.58
N GLY A 169 5.43 7.58 12.38
CA GLY A 169 5.21 6.63 13.47
C GLY A 169 4.95 5.20 12.97
N LEU A 170 5.43 4.88 11.76
CA LEU A 170 5.30 3.57 11.12
C LEU A 170 6.60 3.21 10.40
N GLY A 171 6.88 1.91 10.30
CA GLY A 171 7.91 1.37 9.41
C GLY A 171 7.31 0.91 8.08
N ILE A 172 8.13 0.82 7.04
CA ILE A 172 7.74 0.25 5.75
C ILE A 172 8.74 -0.81 5.31
N GLY A 173 8.26 -1.95 4.84
CA GLY A 173 9.11 -3.09 4.49
C GLY A 173 8.37 -4.18 3.75
N ARG A 174 9.12 -5.19 3.29
CA ARG A 174 8.55 -6.29 2.49
C ARG A 174 8.42 -7.57 3.31
N GLU A 175 7.32 -8.27 3.09
CA GLU A 175 7.09 -9.61 3.65
C GLU A 175 6.30 -10.46 2.66
N GLU A 176 6.47 -11.77 2.72
CA GLU A 176 5.60 -12.69 2.00
C GLU A 176 4.24 -12.75 2.70
N GLY A 177 3.16 -12.57 1.94
CA GLY A 177 1.81 -12.62 2.46
C GLY A 177 0.79 -12.90 1.37
N THR A 178 -0.46 -13.09 1.79
CA THR A 178 -1.60 -13.28 0.88
C THR A 178 -2.49 -12.05 0.96
N TYR A 179 -2.77 -11.45 -0.18
CA TYR A 179 -3.71 -10.33 -0.30
C TYR A 179 -4.59 -10.57 -1.53
N GLN A 180 -5.90 -10.45 -1.38
CA GLN A 180 -6.89 -10.76 -2.43
C GLN A 180 -6.66 -12.15 -3.08
N GLY A 181 -6.27 -13.14 -2.26
CA GLY A 181 -6.02 -14.51 -2.72
C GLY A 181 -4.69 -14.73 -3.45
N TRP A 182 -3.83 -13.71 -3.57
CA TRP A 182 -2.53 -13.84 -4.21
C TRP A 182 -1.38 -13.83 -3.19
N THR A 183 -0.69 -14.98 -3.07
CA THR A 183 0.50 -15.12 -2.23
C THR A 183 1.76 -14.67 -2.97
N ARG A 184 2.43 -13.64 -2.45
CA ARG A 184 3.69 -13.09 -2.97
C ARG A 184 4.36 -12.18 -1.95
N GLU A 185 5.51 -11.61 -2.31
CA GLU A 185 6.11 -10.50 -1.57
C GLU A 185 5.28 -9.23 -1.79
N TRP A 186 4.80 -8.66 -0.69
CA TRP A 186 4.02 -7.42 -0.65
C TRP A 186 4.77 -6.36 0.17
N LEU A 187 4.29 -5.12 0.07
CA LEU A 187 4.76 -4.00 0.89
C LEU A 187 3.76 -3.78 2.03
N TYR A 188 4.26 -3.63 3.25
CA TYR A 188 3.42 -3.48 4.44
C TYR A 188 3.93 -2.36 5.35
N TRP A 189 3.02 -1.89 6.21
CA TRP A 189 3.37 -1.06 7.37
C TRP A 189 3.81 -1.92 8.56
N TYR A 190 4.68 -1.38 9.38
CA TYR A 190 5.23 -2.02 10.58
C TYR A 190 5.08 -1.10 11.79
N ASP A 191 4.90 -1.67 12.97
CA ASP A 191 4.93 -0.94 14.23
C ASP A 191 6.37 -0.62 14.67
N GLU A 192 6.51 0.12 15.79
CA GLU A 192 7.80 0.52 16.36
C GLU A 192 8.68 -0.68 16.77
N ALA A 193 8.06 -1.82 17.08
CA ALA A 193 8.78 -3.06 17.40
C ALA A 193 9.25 -3.81 16.14
N GLY A 194 8.99 -3.28 14.94
CA GLY A 194 9.32 -3.92 13.67
C GLY A 194 8.40 -5.08 13.35
N LYS A 195 7.20 -5.15 13.94
CA LYS A 195 6.20 -6.16 13.62
C LYS A 195 5.27 -5.66 12.52
N ARG A 196 5.05 -6.50 11.51
CA ARG A 196 4.13 -6.22 10.41
C ARG A 196 2.72 -6.00 10.93
N LEU A 197 2.09 -4.93 10.46
CA LEU A 197 0.69 -4.65 10.70
C LEU A 197 -0.20 -5.55 9.83
N PRO A 198 -1.23 -6.18 10.40
CA PRO A 198 -2.08 -7.11 9.68
C PRO A 198 -2.96 -6.39 8.65
N THR A 199 -3.33 -7.10 7.60
CA THR A 199 -4.34 -6.62 6.64
C THR A 199 -5.75 -6.77 7.21
N PRO A 200 -6.75 -6.04 6.66
CA PRO A 200 -8.16 -6.28 7.01
C PRO A 200 -8.62 -7.73 6.77
N GLU A 201 -8.11 -8.39 5.72
CA GLU A 201 -8.41 -9.80 5.43
C GLU A 201 -7.87 -10.73 6.51
N GLU A 202 -6.64 -10.48 6.98
CA GLU A 202 -6.01 -11.26 8.06
C GLU A 202 -6.74 -11.09 9.40
N ILE A 203 -7.19 -9.85 9.72
CA ILE A 203 -8.00 -9.60 10.92
C ILE A 203 -9.34 -10.34 10.82
N ALA A 204 -10.04 -10.23 9.69
CA ALA A 204 -11.33 -10.90 9.51
C ALA A 204 -11.20 -12.42 9.64
N GLN A 205 -10.14 -13.00 9.05
CA GLN A 205 -9.86 -14.43 9.18
C GLN A 205 -9.56 -14.81 10.63
N GLN A 206 -8.73 -14.03 11.33
CA GLN A 206 -8.39 -14.29 12.72
C GLN A 206 -9.62 -14.28 13.64
N GLU A 207 -10.54 -13.34 13.44
CA GLU A 207 -11.78 -13.27 14.22
C GLU A 207 -12.72 -14.43 13.90
N SER A 208 -12.83 -14.85 12.63
CA SER A 208 -13.59 -16.02 12.21
C SER A 208 -13.06 -17.32 12.84
N ASP A 209 -11.74 -17.50 12.84
CA ASP A 209 -11.09 -18.66 13.44
C ASP A 209 -11.29 -18.69 14.96
N ARG A 210 -11.23 -17.53 15.62
CA ARG A 210 -11.51 -17.38 17.06
C ARG A 210 -12.95 -17.74 17.39
N ALA A 211 -13.92 -17.26 16.62
CA ALA A 211 -15.33 -17.57 16.81
C ALA A 211 -15.58 -19.08 16.67
N THR A 212 -15.08 -19.69 15.60
CA THR A 212 -15.19 -21.12 15.35
C THR A 212 -14.58 -21.95 16.49
N LEU A 213 -13.41 -21.56 16.98
CA LEU A 213 -12.75 -22.24 18.10
C LEU A 213 -13.52 -22.07 19.42
N ALA A 214 -14.11 -20.89 19.65
CA ALA A 214 -14.94 -20.63 20.82
C ALA A 214 -16.22 -21.48 20.81
N GLU A 215 -16.89 -21.58 19.66
CA GLU A 215 -18.07 -22.43 19.45
C GLU A 215 -17.75 -23.90 19.71
N GLN A 216 -16.68 -24.43 19.12
CA GLN A 216 -16.26 -25.82 19.34
C GLN A 216 -15.94 -26.11 20.83
N ARG A 217 -15.35 -25.14 21.52
CA ARG A 217 -15.08 -25.25 22.97
C ARG A 217 -16.37 -25.21 23.77
N ALA A 218 -17.30 -24.33 23.44
CA ALA A 218 -18.61 -24.23 24.09
C ALA A 218 -19.41 -25.51 23.91
N GLU A 219 -19.48 -26.08 22.70
CA GLU A 219 -20.15 -27.35 22.42
C GLU A 219 -19.55 -28.51 23.21
N ARG A 220 -18.22 -28.59 23.28
CA ARG A 220 -17.52 -29.64 24.04
C ARG A 220 -17.76 -29.53 25.54
N LEU A 221 -17.79 -28.31 26.07
CA LEU A 221 -18.11 -28.07 27.48
C LEU A 221 -19.57 -28.38 27.78
N ALA A 222 -20.50 -27.95 26.91
CA ALA A 222 -21.92 -28.25 27.01
C ALA A 222 -22.17 -29.78 27.00
N ALA A 223 -21.51 -30.52 26.12
CA ALA A 223 -21.57 -31.98 26.10
C ALA A 223 -21.08 -32.58 27.44
N ARG A 224 -19.97 -32.09 27.98
CA ARG A 224 -19.42 -32.57 29.25
C ARG A 224 -20.29 -32.20 30.45
N LEU A 225 -20.96 -31.04 30.43
CA LEU A 225 -21.92 -30.64 31.46
C LEU A 225 -23.16 -31.55 31.42
N ARG A 226 -23.67 -31.87 30.23
CA ARG A 226 -24.77 -32.83 30.05
C ARG A 226 -24.39 -34.22 30.58
N ASP A 227 -23.15 -34.68 30.33
CA ASP A 227 -22.63 -35.94 30.90
C ASP A 227 -22.58 -35.94 32.44
N LEU A 228 -22.40 -34.75 33.05
CA LEU A 228 -22.44 -34.55 34.50
C LEU A 228 -23.87 -34.33 35.04
N GLY A 229 -24.89 -34.38 34.18
CA GLY A 229 -26.28 -34.15 34.55
C GLY A 229 -26.63 -32.68 34.80
N ILE A 230 -25.77 -31.74 34.38
CA ILE A 230 -26.00 -30.30 34.46
C ILE A 230 -26.52 -29.83 33.10
N ASN A 231 -27.67 -29.16 33.08
CA ASN A 231 -28.19 -28.54 31.87
C ASN A 231 -27.38 -27.25 31.57
N PRO A 232 -26.67 -27.17 30.42
CA PRO A 232 -25.87 -25.99 30.08
C PRO A 232 -26.69 -24.73 29.84
N ASP A 233 -27.97 -24.87 29.46
CA ASP A 233 -28.85 -23.76 29.10
C ASP A 233 -29.43 -23.03 30.34
N ASP A 234 -29.20 -23.57 31.54
CA ASP A 234 -29.65 -23.02 32.82
C ASP A 234 -28.55 -22.21 33.55
N LEU A 235 -27.39 -22.00 32.92
CA LEU A 235 -26.23 -21.23 33.41
C LEU A 235 -26.11 -19.87 32.71
#